data_AF-A0A660PLK1-F1
#
_entry.id   AF-A0A660PLK1-F1
#
_cell.length_a   1.000
_cell.length_b   1.000
_cell.length_c   1.000
_cell.angle_alpha   90.00
_cell.angle_beta   90.00
_cell.angle_gamma   90.00
#
_symmetry.space_group_name_H-M   'P 1'
#
loop_
_entity.id
_entity.type
_entity.pdbx_description
1 polymer ?
#
loop_
_entity_poly.entity_id
_entity_poly.type
_entity_poly.pdbx_seq_one_letter_code
_entity_poly.pdbx_strand_id
1 'polypeptide(L)'
;GLASKMPITAILWIMGAMMLSGLPPFSTFTAEWIMFTGIFQTGLQGSSNALIVAILAVSAVALTIAYTFWSVKRIFFGPLNPNLSNDNIRDPPTLMWIPLILLAIVSIILGLYPKPMMDLFSLVIGVI
;
A
#
# COMPACT_ATOMS: atom_id res chain seq x y z
N GLY A 1 12.27 -13.15 14.04
CA GLY A 1 13.04 -13.90 13.04
C GLY A 1 13.87 -12.96 12.20
N LEU A 2 13.75 -13.04 10.88
CA LEU A 2 14.65 -12.42 9.90
C LEU A 2 14.88 -10.91 10.10
N ALA A 3 13.93 -10.19 10.72
CA ALA A 3 14.06 -8.78 11.10
C ALA A 3 15.32 -8.47 11.94
N SER A 4 15.81 -9.42 12.75
CA SER A 4 17.02 -9.22 13.56
C SER A 4 18.31 -9.24 12.74
N LYS A 5 18.30 -9.86 11.55
CA LYS A 5 19.45 -9.96 10.64
C LYS A 5 19.36 -8.93 9.50
N MET A 6 18.15 -8.53 9.11
CA MET A 6 17.88 -7.54 8.04
C MET A 6 16.86 -6.48 8.49
N PRO A 7 17.20 -5.62 9.46
CA PRO A 7 16.29 -4.61 9.99
C PRO A 7 15.85 -3.58 8.95
N ILE A 8 16.74 -3.13 8.05
CA ILE A 8 16.39 -2.10 7.06
C ILE A 8 15.36 -2.66 6.08
N THR A 9 15.61 -3.87 5.59
CA THR A 9 14.70 -4.57 4.67
C THR A 9 13.33 -4.82 5.33
N ALA A 10 13.31 -5.17 6.62
CA ALA A 10 12.07 -5.34 7.37
C ALA A 10 11.26 -4.04 7.47
N ILE A 11 11.91 -2.92 7.77
CA ILE A 11 11.26 -1.60 7.85
C ILE A 11 10.67 -1.22 6.49
N LEU A 12 11.42 -1.39 5.41
CA LEU A 12 10.96 -1.06 4.06
C LEU A 12 9.82 -1.96 3.61
N TRP A 13 9.86 -3.25 3.97
CA TRP A 13 8.76 -4.16 3.68
C TRP A 13 7.49 -3.78 4.43
N ILE A 14 7.61 -3.42 5.71
CA ILE A 14 6.48 -2.92 6.52
C ILE A 14 5.95 -1.62 5.92
N MET A 15 6.83 -0.71 5.51
CA MET A 15 6.44 0.54 4.86
C MET A 15 5.69 0.28 3.55
N GLY A 16 6.20 -0.62 2.69
CA GLY A 16 5.50 -1.03 1.47
C GLY A 16 4.16 -1.72 1.75
N ALA A 17 4.10 -2.56 2.78
CA ALA A 17 2.86 -3.17 3.26
C ALA A 17 1.83 -2.11 3.68
N MET A 18 2.28 -1.09 4.41
CA MET A 18 1.47 0.04 4.84
C MET A 18 0.95 0.86 3.65
N MET A 19 1.81 1.11 2.66
CA MET A 19 1.44 1.78 1.40
C MET A 19 0.39 1.01 0.61
N LEU A 20 0.55 -0.32 0.51
CA LEU A 20 -0.38 -1.19 -0.22
C LEU A 20 -1.72 -1.33 0.50
N SER A 21 -1.70 -1.29 1.85
CA SER A 21 -2.90 -1.42 2.68
C SER A 21 -3.81 -0.18 2.70
N GLY A 22 -3.46 0.89 1.97
CA GLY A 22 -4.28 2.10 1.93
C GLY A 22 -4.25 2.88 3.25
N LEU A 23 -3.11 2.96 3.95
CA LEU A 23 -3.04 3.77 5.16
C LEU A 23 -3.09 5.29 4.84
N PRO A 24 -3.75 6.12 5.68
CA PRO A 24 -3.98 7.55 5.41
C PRO A 24 -2.79 8.39 4.93
N PRO A 25 -1.54 8.20 5.40
CA PRO A 25 -0.42 9.01 4.93
C PRO A 25 0.00 8.71 3.48
N PHE A 26 -0.48 7.64 2.83
CA PHE A 26 -0.01 7.22 1.51
C PHE A 26 -1.02 7.51 0.40
N SER A 27 -0.50 7.70 -0.81
CA SER A 27 -1.29 7.97 -2.02
C SER A 27 -2.39 6.94 -2.32
N THR A 28 -2.17 5.67 -1.96
CA THR A 28 -3.14 4.59 -2.15
C THR A 28 -4.45 4.84 -1.42
N PHE A 29 -4.41 5.42 -0.21
CA PHE A 29 -5.61 5.76 0.55
C PHE A 29 -6.47 6.79 -0.19
N THR A 30 -5.83 7.85 -0.70
CA THR A 30 -6.54 8.90 -1.45
C THR A 30 -7.20 8.33 -2.71
N ALA A 31 -6.53 7.41 -3.41
CA ALA A 31 -7.09 6.75 -4.58
C ALA A 31 -8.31 5.89 -4.23
N GLU A 32 -8.22 5.05 -3.18
CA GLU A 32 -9.34 4.23 -2.70
C GLU A 32 -10.51 5.09 -2.21
N TRP A 33 -10.23 6.20 -1.53
CA TRP A 33 -11.26 7.13 -1.07
C TRP A 33 -12.06 7.74 -2.22
N ILE A 34 -11.39 8.22 -3.27
CA ILE A 34 -12.03 8.76 -4.48
C ILE A 34 -12.84 7.66 -5.18
N MET A 35 -12.29 6.46 -5.28
CA MET A 35 -12.98 5.31 -5.88
C MET A 35 -14.26 4.95 -5.11
N PHE A 36 -14.19 4.81 -3.79
CA PHE A 36 -15.35 4.47 -2.97
C PHE A 36 -16.41 5.56 -3.01
N THR A 37 -16.03 6.82 -2.88
CA THR A 37 -16.98 7.94 -2.95
C THR A 37 -17.73 7.96 -4.29
N GLY A 38 -17.05 7.73 -5.41
CA GLY A 38 -17.68 7.62 -6.73
C GLY A 38 -18.65 6.44 -6.86
N ILE A 39 -18.25 5.26 -6.36
CA ILE A 39 -19.10 4.05 -6.39
C ILE A 39 -20.34 4.25 -5.51
N PHE A 40 -20.19 4.75 -4.29
CA PHE A 40 -21.32 4.99 -3.38
C PHE A 40 -22.26 6.07 -3.91
N GLN A 41 -21.74 7.16 -4.49
CA GLN A 41 -22.57 8.20 -5.09
C GLN A 41 -23.40 7.67 -6.27
N THR A 42 -22.84 6.75 -7.06
CA THR A 42 -23.54 6.09 -8.17
C THR A 42 -24.55 5.04 -7.68
N GLY A 43 -24.19 4.28 -6.63
CA GLY A 43 -25.06 3.27 -6.03
C GLY A 43 -26.29 3.84 -5.34
N LEU A 44 -26.15 4.99 -4.67
CA LEU A 44 -27.28 5.69 -4.03
C LEU A 44 -28.28 6.29 -5.04
N GLN A 45 -27.87 6.53 -6.29
CA GLN A 45 -28.72 7.07 -7.35
C GLN A 45 -29.57 6.01 -8.09
N GLY A 46 -29.59 4.75 -7.63
CA GLY A 46 -30.55 3.73 -8.08
C GLY A 46 -29.98 2.53 -8.82
N SER A 47 -28.65 2.40 -8.96
CA SER A 47 -28.02 1.21 -9.54
C SER A 47 -27.69 0.18 -8.45
N SER A 48 -28.55 -0.84 -8.30
CA SER A 48 -28.33 -1.96 -7.36
C SER A 48 -26.97 -2.66 -7.58
N ASN A 49 -26.50 -2.70 -8.82
CA ASN A 49 -25.23 -3.34 -9.19
C ASN A 49 -24.01 -2.59 -8.61
N ALA A 50 -24.09 -1.26 -8.47
CA ALA A 50 -22.98 -0.47 -7.94
C ALA A 50 -22.74 -0.72 -6.44
N LEU A 51 -23.79 -1.02 -5.66
CA LEU A 51 -23.66 -1.41 -4.25
C LEU A 51 -22.96 -2.76 -4.09
N ILE A 52 -23.24 -3.72 -4.97
CA ILE A 52 -22.55 -5.02 -4.96
C ILE A 52 -21.06 -4.82 -5.26
N VAL A 53 -20.74 -3.98 -6.25
CA VAL A 53 -19.35 -3.63 -6.57
C VAL A 53 -18.66 -2.93 -5.39
N ALA A 54 -19.35 -2.05 -4.67
CA ALA A 54 -18.81 -1.40 -3.46
C ALA A 54 -18.43 -2.43 -2.39
N ILE A 55 -19.31 -3.38 -2.10
CA ILE A 55 -19.08 -4.43 -1.10
C ILE A 55 -17.90 -5.32 -1.51
N LEU A 56 -17.81 -5.69 -2.79
CA LEU A 56 -16.69 -6.46 -3.32
C LEU A 56 -15.36 -5.67 -3.27
N ALA A 57 -15.39 -4.37 -3.54
CA ALA A 57 -14.22 -3.52 -3.44
C ALA A 57 -13.73 -3.42 -1.98
N VAL A 58 -14.63 -3.20 -1.02
CA VAL A 58 -14.28 -3.18 0.42
C VAL A 58 -13.70 -4.52 0.87
N SER A 59 -14.29 -5.64 0.43
CA SER A 59 -13.76 -6.96 0.79
C SER A 59 -12.39 -7.24 0.17
N ALA A 60 -12.14 -6.77 -1.05
CA ALA A 60 -10.83 -6.86 -1.69
C ALA A 60 -9.75 -6.06 -0.93
N VAL A 61 -10.08 -4.86 -0.45
CA VAL A 61 -9.18 -4.05 0.39
C VAL A 61 -8.91 -4.78 1.72
N ALA A 62 -9.95 -5.30 2.38
CA ALA A 62 -9.79 -6.07 3.61
C ALA A 62 -8.89 -7.32 3.43
N LEU A 63 -9.07 -8.05 2.32
CA LEU A 63 -8.19 -9.16 1.95
C LEU A 63 -6.75 -8.71 1.75
N THR A 64 -6.55 -7.56 1.09
CA THR A 64 -5.24 -6.96 0.85
C THR A 64 -4.50 -6.65 2.12
N ILE A 65 -5.19 -6.09 3.10
CA ILE A 65 -4.64 -5.84 4.44
C ILE A 65 -4.29 -7.18 5.11
N ALA A 66 -5.22 -8.15 5.07
CA ALA A 66 -5.05 -9.42 5.75
C ALA A 66 -3.82 -10.20 5.27
N TYR A 67 -3.67 -10.44 3.96
CA TYR A 67 -2.54 -11.23 3.46
C TYR A 67 -1.21 -10.47 3.58
N THR A 68 -1.23 -9.15 3.39
CA THR A 68 -0.02 -8.32 3.47
C THR A 68 0.56 -8.33 4.88
N PHE A 69 -0.25 -8.06 5.91
CA PHE A 69 0.22 -8.09 7.29
C PHE A 69 0.53 -9.51 7.78
N TRP A 70 -0.20 -10.51 7.29
CA TRP A 70 0.13 -11.91 7.55
C TRP A 70 1.51 -12.27 7.00
N SER A 71 1.87 -11.79 5.80
CA SER A 71 3.20 -11.99 5.21
C SER A 71 4.31 -11.36 6.06
N VAL A 72 4.11 -10.14 6.56
CA VAL A 72 5.05 -9.43 7.44
C VAL A 72 5.34 -10.27 8.69
N LYS A 73 4.28 -10.75 9.34
CA LYS A 73 4.39 -11.58 10.54
C LYS A 73 5.15 -12.88 10.26
N ARG A 74 4.84 -13.56 9.16
CA ARG A 74 5.42 -14.86 8.82
C ARG A 74 6.90 -14.76 8.42
N ILE A 75 7.27 -13.74 7.64
CA ILE A 75 8.62 -13.58 7.08
C ILE A 75 9.58 -13.00 8.14
N PHE A 76 9.19 -11.92 8.81
CA PHE A 76 10.11 -11.14 9.65
C PHE A 76 10.02 -11.50 11.13
N PHE A 77 8.82 -11.75 11.63
CA PHE A 77 8.56 -12.01 13.05
C PHE A 77 8.42 -13.50 13.41
N GLY A 78 8.37 -14.40 12.42
CA GLY A 78 8.38 -15.85 12.62
C GLY A 78 9.71 -16.39 13.20
N PRO A 79 9.74 -17.69 13.59
CA PRO A 79 10.96 -18.36 14.03
C PRO A 79 11.99 -18.36 12.89
N LEU A 80 13.25 -18.08 13.23
CA LEU A 80 14.33 -18.10 12.25
C LEU A 80 14.58 -19.55 11.81
N ASN A 81 14.58 -19.81 10.52
CA ASN A 81 14.89 -21.15 10.02
C ASN A 81 16.39 -21.44 10.31
N PRO A 82 16.72 -22.60 10.93
CA PRO A 82 18.10 -22.96 11.24
C PRO A 82 19.03 -22.93 10.00
N ASN A 83 18.52 -23.22 8.80
CA ASN A 83 19.30 -23.15 7.55
C ASN A 83 19.66 -21.72 7.10
N LEU A 84 18.93 -20.72 7.59
CA LEU A 84 19.16 -19.29 7.35
C LEU A 84 19.92 -18.65 8.54
N SER A 85 20.43 -19.44 9.48
CA SER A 85 21.16 -18.93 10.65
C SER A 85 22.63 -18.62 10.35
N ASN A 86 23.09 -18.83 9.12
CA ASN A 86 24.44 -18.48 8.70
C ASN A 86 24.70 -16.97 8.87
N ASP A 87 25.87 -16.61 9.39
CA ASP A 87 26.24 -15.22 9.71
C ASP A 87 26.41 -14.28 8.50
N ASN A 88 26.23 -14.79 7.29
CA ASN A 88 26.33 -14.01 6.05
C ASN A 88 25.04 -13.27 5.66
N ILE A 89 23.93 -13.46 6.36
CA ILE A 89 22.69 -12.73 6.06
C ILE A 89 22.77 -11.33 6.66
N ARG A 90 22.87 -10.33 5.77
CA ARG A 90 22.95 -8.91 6.09
C ARG A 90 22.00 -8.13 5.18
N ASP A 91 21.66 -6.92 5.60
CA ASP A 91 20.90 -6.00 4.75
C ASP A 91 21.60 -5.75 3.40
N PRO A 92 20.81 -5.55 2.34
CA PRO A 92 21.34 -5.32 1.00
C PRO A 92 22.10 -3.99 0.90
N PRO A 93 22.95 -3.82 -0.12
CA PRO A 93 23.69 -2.57 -0.36
C PRO A 93 22.77 -1.35 -0.42
N THR A 94 23.32 -0.18 -0.06
CA THR A 94 22.60 1.11 -0.05
C THR A 94 21.88 1.43 -1.34
N LEU A 95 22.46 1.04 -2.46
CA LEU A 95 21.91 1.28 -3.79
C LEU A 95 20.54 0.60 -4.02
N MET A 96 20.20 -0.45 -3.27
CA MET A 96 18.93 -1.17 -3.42
C MET A 96 17.79 -0.58 -2.60
N TRP A 97 18.08 -0.03 -1.41
CA TRP A 97 17.04 0.50 -0.54
C TRP A 97 16.79 2.01 -0.67
N ILE A 98 17.74 2.77 -1.20
CA ILE A 98 17.55 4.20 -1.49
C ILE A 98 16.35 4.45 -2.42
N PRO A 99 16.18 3.72 -3.55
CA PRO A 99 15.02 3.90 -4.42
C PRO A 99 13.69 3.59 -3.73
N LEU A 100 13.67 2.61 -2.82
CA LEU A 100 12.47 2.23 -2.06
C LEU A 100 12.03 3.34 -1.10
N ILE A 101 12.98 3.98 -0.41
CA ILE A 101 12.70 5.14 0.44
C ILE A 101 12.20 6.32 -0.40
N LEU A 102 12.85 6.56 -1.54
CA LEU A 102 12.42 7.64 -2.44
C LEU A 102 10.96 7.43 -2.89
N LEU A 103 10.60 6.21 -3.29
CA LEU A 103 9.22 5.85 -3.63
C LEU A 103 8.27 6.05 -2.44
N ALA A 104 8.69 5.69 -1.24
CA ALA A 104 7.92 5.91 -0.03
C ALA A 104 7.62 7.39 0.23
N ILE A 105 8.64 8.24 0.11
CA ILE A 105 8.51 9.70 0.27
C ILE A 105 7.57 10.26 -0.80
N VAL A 106 7.76 9.89 -2.06
CA VAL A 106 6.90 10.36 -3.16
C VAL A 106 5.44 9.98 -2.93
N SER A 107 5.17 8.74 -2.51
CA SER A 107 3.80 8.31 -2.21
C SER A 107 3.19 9.05 -1.02
N ILE A 108 3.97 9.40 0.01
CA ILE A 108 3.48 10.22 1.12
C ILE A 108 3.14 11.64 0.65
N ILE A 109 4.01 12.24 -0.16
CA ILE A 109 3.78 13.57 -0.75
C ILE A 109 2.49 13.57 -1.58
N LEU A 110 2.31 12.55 -2.44
CA LEU A 110 1.11 12.41 -3.25
C LEU A 110 -0.13 12.06 -2.43
N GLY A 111 0.00 11.37 -1.30
CA GLY A 111 -1.09 11.14 -0.36
C GLY A 111 -1.60 12.42 0.29
N LEU A 112 -0.67 13.24 0.81
CA LEU A 112 -1.00 14.49 1.50
C LEU A 112 -1.39 15.62 0.54
N TYR A 113 -0.76 15.69 -0.63
CA TYR A 113 -1.00 16.72 -1.64
C TYR A 113 -1.34 16.09 -2.99
N PRO A 114 -2.58 15.62 -3.15
CA PRO A 114 -2.93 14.83 -4.32
C PRO A 114 -3.24 15.74 -5.54
N LYS A 115 -3.47 17.06 -5.34
CA LYS A 115 -3.86 18.05 -6.36
C LYS A 115 -3.15 17.93 -7.72
N PRO A 116 -1.81 17.77 -7.82
CA PRO A 116 -1.13 17.71 -9.12
C PRO A 116 -1.62 16.55 -9.99
N MET A 117 -2.00 15.42 -9.38
CA MET A 117 -2.57 14.29 -10.10
C MET A 117 -4.03 14.55 -10.48
N MET A 118 -4.82 15.19 -9.62
CA MET A 118 -6.21 15.53 -9.94
C MET A 118 -6.31 16.55 -11.07
N ASP A 119 -5.44 17.55 -11.08
CA ASP A 119 -5.41 18.57 -12.13
C ASP A 119 -5.11 17.91 -13.49
N LEU A 120 -4.16 16.96 -13.53
CA LEU A 120 -3.86 16.16 -14.72
C LEU A 120 -5.08 15.34 -15.18
N PHE A 121 -5.76 14.66 -14.26
CA PHE A 121 -6.95 13.87 -14.61
C PHE A 121 -8.11 14.75 -15.08
N SER A 122 -8.34 15.90 -14.44
CA SER A 122 -9.41 16.83 -14.82
C SER A 122 -9.22 17.38 -16.24
N LEU A 123 -7.98 17.61 -16.65
CA LEU A 123 -7.62 18.03 -18.00
C LEU A 123 -7.94 16.95 -19.04
N VAL A 124 -7.72 15.68 -18.72
CA VAL A 124 -7.99 14.55 -19.64
C VAL A 124 -9.49 14.22 -19.70
N ILE A 125 -10.20 14.29 -18.57
CA ILE A 125 -11.64 14.01 -18.51
C ILE A 125 -12.45 15.17 -19.14
N GLY A 126 -11.83 16.34 -19.36
CA GLY A 126 -12.46 17.47 -20.04
C GLY A 126 -13.47 18.21 -19.16
N VAL A 127 -13.28 18.19 -17.83
CA VAL A 127 -14.16 18.85 -16.84
C VAL A 127 -13.67 20.28 -16.52
N ILE A 128 -12.91 20.90 -17.44
CA ILE A 128 -12.50 22.31 -17.36
C ILE A 128 -13.39 23.14 -18.28
#